data_AF-A0A834FWV7-F1
#
_entry.id   AF-A0A834FWV7-F1
#
_cell.length_a   1.000
_cell.length_b   1.000
_cell.length_c   1.000
_cell.angle_alpha   90.00
_cell.angle_beta   90.00
_cell.angle_gamma   90.00
#
_symmetry.space_group_name_H-M   'P 1'
#
loop_
_entity.id
_entity.type
_entity.pdbx_description
1 polymer ?
#
loop_
_entity_poly.entity_id
_entity_poly.type
_entity_poly.pdbx_seq_one_letter_code
_entity_poly.pdbx_strand_id
1 'polypeptide(L)'
;MLSVYGEIGRVFLQPEDHQVRKRKKKSGLRRCDFTEGWVEFRDKRVAKRVAASLHNTPMGTRKRQRFSSDLWCIKYLHRFQWTHLSERLAYEQTVLQQRLRTEVSQAKRETNFYLNNVEKSARMDDKGRKRRSQAEQVDTKLWEFTQHQTEEEIQKKKKKQKDSITQKNQEKAQLIQQKSQSNVSLLCKIFSSNQSQ
;
A
#
# COMPACT_ATOMS: atom_id res chain seq x y z
N MET A 1 42.27 18.75 16.40
CA MET A 1 42.49 19.06 17.83
C MET A 1 43.00 17.85 18.59
N LEU A 2 42.34 16.69 18.56
CA LEU A 2 42.76 15.53 19.34
C LEU A 2 43.91 14.71 18.72
N SER A 3 44.12 14.84 17.40
CA SER A 3 45.20 14.14 16.66
C SER A 3 46.61 14.52 17.12
N VAL A 4 46.76 15.66 17.80
CA VAL A 4 48.06 16.12 18.33
C VAL A 4 48.56 15.24 19.47
N TYR A 5 47.64 14.58 20.20
CA TYR A 5 47.99 13.76 21.36
C TYR A 5 48.28 12.30 21.00
N GLY A 6 47.92 11.87 19.80
CA GLY A 6 48.22 10.54 19.27
C GLY A 6 47.33 10.17 18.09
N GLU A 7 47.60 8.99 17.55
CA GLU A 7 46.90 8.47 16.38
C GLU A 7 45.46 8.05 16.71
N ILE A 8 44.53 8.61 15.95
CA ILE A 8 43.09 8.35 16.07
C ILE A 8 42.70 7.32 15.01
N GLY A 9 41.96 6.30 15.42
CA GLY A 9 41.38 5.30 14.53
C GLY A 9 40.02 5.73 13.99
N ARG A 10 38.98 5.59 14.82
CA ARG A 10 37.59 5.91 14.45
C ARG A 10 37.05 7.08 15.26
N VAL A 11 36.19 7.87 14.63
CA VAL A 11 35.50 9.00 15.26
C VAL A 11 34.04 8.97 14.87
N PHE A 12 33.17 9.10 15.86
CA PHE A 12 31.72 9.19 15.68
C PHE A 12 31.21 10.33 16.53
N LEU A 13 30.41 11.21 15.93
CA LEU A 13 29.81 12.34 16.61
C LEU A 13 28.31 12.24 16.43
N GLN A 14 27.58 12.13 17.53
CA GLN A 14 26.13 12.08 17.51
C GLN A 14 25.59 13.48 17.26
N PRO A 15 24.89 13.70 16.13
CA PRO A 15 24.27 14.98 15.86
C PRO A 15 23.15 15.24 16.86
N GLU A 16 22.91 16.51 17.16
CA GLU A 16 21.72 16.92 17.89
C GLU A 16 20.42 16.43 17.23
N ASP A 17 19.39 16.26 18.05
CA ASP A 17 18.06 15.87 17.58
C ASP A 17 17.55 16.83 16.49
N HIS A 18 16.89 16.23 15.49
CA HIS A 18 16.41 16.94 14.31
C HIS A 18 15.44 18.05 14.67
N GLN A 19 14.63 17.88 15.71
CA GLN A 19 13.69 18.92 16.17
C GLN A 19 14.42 20.14 16.73
N VAL A 20 15.47 19.92 17.54
CA VAL A 20 16.32 20.99 18.07
C VAL A 20 17.02 21.72 16.94
N ARG A 21 17.59 20.97 15.99
CA ARG A 21 18.25 21.54 14.80
C ARG A 21 17.29 22.37 13.94
N LYS A 22 16.04 21.90 13.76
CA LYS A 22 15.00 22.66 13.06
C LYS A 22 14.67 23.98 13.77
N ARG A 23 14.55 23.96 15.10
CA ARG A 23 14.31 25.17 15.91
C ARG A 23 15.47 26.17 15.78
N LYS A 24 16.71 25.71 15.91
CA LYS A 24 17.92 26.54 15.70
C LYS A 24 17.95 27.18 14.31
N LYS A 25 17.64 26.40 13.27
CA LYS A 25 17.57 26.88 11.88
C LYS A 25 16.52 27.97 11.70
N LYS A 26 15.34 27.83 12.34
CA LYS A 26 14.29 28.87 12.34
C LYS A 26 14.75 30.16 13.03
N SER A 27 15.56 30.05 14.09
CA SER A 27 16.18 31.19 14.77
C SER A 27 17.35 31.84 14.01
N GLY A 28 17.65 31.40 12.78
CA GLY A 28 18.77 31.89 11.97
C GLY A 28 20.11 31.18 12.22
N LEU A 29 20.20 30.28 13.20
CA LEU A 29 21.42 29.56 13.51
C LEU A 29 21.55 28.31 12.63
N ARG A 30 22.45 28.33 11.65
CA ARG A 30 22.71 27.21 10.72
C ARG A 30 23.76 26.21 11.22
N ARG A 31 24.17 26.32 12.49
CA ARG A 31 25.22 25.47 13.07
C ARG A 31 24.71 24.06 13.31
N CYS A 32 25.57 23.09 13.05
CA CYS A 32 25.40 21.72 13.49
C CYS A 32 26.25 21.56 14.73
N ASP A 33 25.60 21.44 15.88
CA ASP A 33 26.26 21.07 17.12
C ASP A 33 26.00 19.57 17.35
N PHE A 34 26.84 18.96 18.17
CA PHE A 34 26.82 17.53 18.47
C PHE A 34 26.56 17.36 19.97
N THR A 35 25.74 16.38 20.35
CA THR A 35 25.47 16.12 21.77
C THR A 35 26.59 15.33 22.42
N GLU A 36 27.06 14.30 21.72
CA GLU A 36 28.03 13.34 22.22
C GLU A 36 29.01 12.92 21.11
N GLY A 37 30.16 12.40 21.51
CA GLY A 37 31.18 11.95 20.58
C GLY A 37 32.04 10.83 21.15
N TRP A 38 32.40 9.88 20.28
CA TRP A 38 33.26 8.74 20.58
C TRP A 38 34.50 8.84 19.71
N VAL A 39 35.65 8.72 20.35
CA VAL A 39 36.96 8.76 19.70
C VAL A 39 37.72 7.52 20.13
N GLU A 40 38.12 6.72 19.15
CA GLU A 40 38.97 5.56 19.33
C GLU A 40 40.43 5.96 19.06
N PHE A 41 41.30 5.78 20.06
CA PHE A 41 42.74 5.89 19.88
C PHE A 41 43.34 4.52 19.59
N ARG A 42 44.39 4.48 18.78
CA ARG A 42 45.11 3.23 18.48
C ARG A 42 45.74 2.63 19.73
N ASP A 43 46.24 3.48 20.64
CA ASP A 43 46.84 3.08 21.91
C ASP A 43 46.00 3.45 23.13
N LYS A 44 45.66 2.46 23.97
CA LYS A 44 44.91 2.67 25.22
C LYS A 44 45.64 3.55 26.24
N ARG A 45 46.99 3.56 26.21
CA ARG A 45 47.81 4.39 27.10
C ARG A 45 47.62 5.88 26.79
N VAL A 46 47.60 6.22 25.50
CA VAL A 46 47.33 7.58 25.02
C VAL A 46 45.90 7.98 25.39
N ALA A 47 44.91 7.13 25.15
CA ALA A 47 43.52 7.40 25.51
C ALA A 47 43.35 7.74 27.00
N LYS A 48 43.98 6.96 27.89
CA LYS A 48 43.95 7.21 29.34
C LYS A 48 44.60 8.55 29.71
N ARG A 49 45.78 8.83 29.16
CA ARG A 49 46.48 10.10 29.39
C ARG A 49 45.66 11.29 28.90
N VAL A 50 45.15 11.21 27.68
CA VAL A 50 44.30 12.23 27.07
C VAL A 50 43.07 12.48 27.92
N ALA A 51 42.34 11.45 28.34
CA ALA A 51 41.17 11.63 29.18
C ALA A 51 41.53 12.29 30.53
N ALA A 52 42.61 11.86 31.18
CA ALA A 52 43.02 12.44 32.46
C ALA A 52 43.52 13.90 32.33
N SER A 53 44.23 14.23 31.25
CA SER A 53 44.82 15.55 31.05
C SER A 53 43.85 16.57 30.46
N LEU A 54 42.99 16.16 29.51
CA LEU A 54 42.09 17.08 28.83
C LEU A 54 40.74 17.25 29.55
N HIS A 55 40.31 16.31 30.37
CA HIS A 55 39.04 16.46 31.07
C HIS A 55 39.05 17.71 31.97
N ASN A 56 37.99 18.51 31.88
CA ASN A 56 37.79 19.79 32.57
C ASN A 56 38.80 20.89 32.22
N THR A 57 39.49 20.78 31.08
CA THR A 57 40.35 21.85 30.57
C THR A 57 39.61 22.70 29.53
N PRO A 58 39.93 24.00 29.39
CA PRO A 58 39.32 24.85 28.37
C PRO A 58 39.67 24.35 26.96
N MET A 59 38.66 24.31 26.09
CA MET A 59 38.83 23.88 24.70
C MET A 59 39.62 24.89 23.86
N GLY A 60 39.38 26.19 24.08
CA GLY A 60 40.01 27.26 23.34
C GLY A 60 41.29 27.75 23.99
N THR A 61 42.34 27.92 23.17
CA THR A 61 43.59 28.58 23.58
C THR A 61 43.57 30.10 23.34
N ARG A 62 42.64 30.59 22.53
CA ARG A 62 42.51 32.02 22.17
C ARG A 62 41.09 32.52 22.41
N LYS A 63 40.95 33.74 22.94
CA LYS A 63 39.65 34.37 23.29
C LYS A 63 38.65 34.50 22.12
N ARG A 64 39.13 34.57 20.87
CA ARG A 64 38.29 34.65 19.66
C ARG A 64 37.92 33.29 19.07
N GLN A 65 38.34 32.17 19.68
CA GLN A 65 37.98 30.83 19.22
C GLN A 65 36.52 30.51 19.55
N ARG A 66 35.86 29.71 18.70
CA ARG A 66 34.45 29.31 18.85
C ARG A 66 34.15 28.66 20.21
N PHE A 67 35.08 27.87 20.72
CA PHE A 67 34.94 27.10 21.97
C PHE A 67 35.79 27.71 23.09
N SER A 68 35.97 29.04 23.10
CA SER A 68 36.83 29.70 24.09
C SER A 68 36.30 29.59 25.52
N SER A 69 34.98 29.53 25.69
CA SER A 69 34.34 29.45 27.00
C SER A 69 33.98 28.02 27.40
N ASP A 70 34.14 27.06 26.48
CA ASP A 70 33.70 25.69 26.69
C ASP A 70 34.84 24.84 27.26
N LEU A 71 34.47 23.88 28.12
CA LEU A 71 35.38 22.92 28.74
C LEU A 71 35.29 21.57 28.04
N TRP A 72 36.41 20.86 27.96
CA TRP A 72 36.45 19.48 27.52
C TRP A 72 35.79 18.55 28.56
N CYS A 73 34.72 17.87 28.16
CA CYS A 73 34.14 16.76 28.92
C CYS A 73 34.49 15.44 28.23
N ILE A 74 35.52 14.73 28.70
CA ILE A 74 36.01 13.48 28.11
C ILE A 74 36.16 12.45 29.22
N LYS A 75 35.69 11.21 28.96
CA LYS A 75 35.85 10.08 29.86
C LYS A 75 36.46 8.90 29.12
N TYR A 76 37.44 8.23 29.73
CA TYR A 76 37.94 6.97 29.23
C TYR A 76 37.00 5.83 29.62
N LEU A 77 36.60 5.02 28.64
CA LEU A 77 35.77 3.84 28.83
C LEU A 77 36.64 2.58 28.80
N HIS A 78 36.74 1.90 29.94
CA HIS A 78 37.52 0.67 30.05
C HIS A 78 36.77 -0.51 29.41
N ARG A 79 37.51 -1.40 28.72
CA ARG A 79 36.95 -2.58 28.01
C ARG A 79 35.84 -2.26 27.01
N PHE A 80 35.71 -1.00 26.62
CA PHE A 80 34.74 -0.59 25.61
C PHE A 80 35.35 -0.74 24.23
N GLN A 81 34.61 -1.40 23.34
CA GLN A 81 34.99 -1.60 21.94
C GLN A 81 33.99 -0.86 21.05
N TRP A 82 34.45 -0.47 19.86
CA TRP A 82 33.60 0.20 18.87
C TRP A 82 32.36 -0.63 18.49
N THR A 83 32.49 -1.96 18.49
CA THR A 83 31.39 -2.90 18.25
C THR A 83 30.21 -2.67 19.18
N HIS A 84 30.47 -2.46 20.48
CA HIS A 84 29.42 -2.18 21.47
C HIS A 84 28.67 -0.87 21.17
N LEU A 85 29.37 0.14 20.65
CA LEU A 85 28.73 1.40 20.23
C LEU A 85 27.78 1.15 19.06
N SER A 86 28.28 0.52 18.00
CA SER A 86 27.49 0.25 16.81
C SER A 86 26.31 -0.68 17.09
N GLU A 87 26.51 -1.69 17.94
CA GLU A 87 25.46 -2.61 18.37
C GLU A 87 24.37 -1.88 19.14
N ARG A 88 24.75 -1.06 20.12
CA ARG A 88 23.79 -0.24 20.88
C ARG A 88 23.00 0.70 19.98
N LEU A 89 23.67 1.43 19.07
CA LEU A 89 23.01 2.35 18.14
C LEU A 89 22.05 1.61 17.20
N ALA A 90 22.47 0.46 16.68
CA ALA A 90 21.62 -0.38 15.84
C ALA A 90 20.41 -0.89 16.64
N TYR A 91 20.61 -1.34 17.88
CA TYR A 91 19.54 -1.77 18.77
C TYR A 91 18.54 -0.65 19.03
N GLU A 92 18.99 0.53 19.46
CA GLU A 92 18.12 1.69 19.71
C GLU A 92 17.30 2.06 18.46
N GLN A 93 17.93 2.06 17.29
CA GLN A 93 17.26 2.33 16.02
C GLN A 93 16.20 1.27 15.67
N THR A 94 16.53 -0.02 15.85
CA THR A 94 15.58 -1.12 15.58
C THR A 94 14.39 -1.10 16.53
N VAL A 95 14.61 -0.84 17.82
CA VAL A 95 13.54 -0.72 18.82
C VAL A 95 12.62 0.43 18.48
N LEU A 96 13.17 1.59 18.12
CA LEU A 96 12.37 2.75 17.71
C LEU A 96 11.54 2.47 16.47
N GLN A 97 12.13 1.82 15.45
CA GLN A 97 11.41 1.43 14.24
C GLN A 97 10.31 0.39 14.52
N GLN A 98 10.56 -0.57 15.39
CA GLN A 98 9.57 -1.57 15.79
C GLN A 98 8.38 -0.90 16.49
N ARG A 99 8.62 0.00 17.45
CA ARG A 99 7.57 0.76 18.14
C ARG A 99 6.73 1.58 17.17
N LEU A 100 7.39 2.31 16.27
CA LEU A 100 6.69 3.09 15.25
C LEU A 100 5.83 2.20 14.34
N ARG A 101 6.34 1.03 13.93
CA ARG A 101 5.58 0.07 13.12
C ARG A 101 4.36 -0.45 13.86
N THR A 102 4.48 -0.76 15.15
CA THR A 102 3.35 -1.23 15.96
C THR A 102 2.29 -0.15 16.12
N GLU A 103 2.69 1.10 16.39
CA GLU A 103 1.78 2.25 16.49
C GLU A 103 1.04 2.50 15.17
N VAL A 104 1.77 2.51 14.05
CA VAL A 104 1.17 2.67 12.72
C VAL A 104 0.22 1.51 12.40
N SER A 105 0.59 0.28 12.74
CA SER A 105 -0.27 -0.89 12.55
C SER A 105 -1.55 -0.82 13.39
N GLN A 106 -1.45 -0.31 14.62
CA GLN A 106 -2.61 -0.12 15.49
C GLN A 106 -3.56 0.92 14.91
N ALA A 107 -3.06 2.11 14.56
CA ALA A 107 -3.85 3.18 13.96
C ALA A 107 -4.53 2.74 12.65
N LYS A 108 -3.81 1.99 11.79
CA LYS A 108 -4.38 1.40 10.58
C LYS A 108 -5.50 0.40 10.89
N ARG A 109 -5.33 -0.45 11.90
CA ARG A 109 -6.35 -1.44 12.30
C ARG A 109 -7.63 -0.73 12.76
N GLU A 110 -7.50 0.30 13.59
CA GLU A 110 -8.62 1.11 14.09
C GLU A 110 -9.33 1.84 12.94
N THR A 111 -8.57 2.48 12.04
CA THR A 111 -9.13 3.16 10.86
C THR A 111 -9.86 2.20 9.94
N ASN A 112 -9.25 1.06 9.62
CA ASN A 112 -9.87 0.06 8.75
C ASN A 112 -11.13 -0.54 9.39
N PHE A 113 -11.12 -0.74 10.70
CA PHE A 113 -12.31 -1.19 11.44
C PHE A 113 -13.46 -0.18 11.32
N TYR A 114 -13.17 1.12 11.48
CA TYR A 114 -14.16 2.17 11.31
C TYR A 114 -14.71 2.21 9.88
N LEU A 115 -13.84 2.21 8.86
CA LEU A 115 -14.26 2.21 7.44
C LEU A 115 -15.15 1.01 7.12
N ASN A 116 -14.77 -0.18 7.57
CA ASN A 116 -15.57 -1.40 7.37
C ASN A 116 -16.95 -1.29 8.03
N ASN A 117 -17.05 -0.66 9.20
CA ASN A 117 -18.33 -0.49 9.90
C ASN A 117 -19.23 0.53 9.22
N VAL A 118 -18.67 1.65 8.75
CA VAL A 118 -19.41 2.66 7.96
C VAL A 118 -19.90 2.08 6.65
N GLU A 119 -19.07 1.29 5.96
CA GLU A 119 -19.48 0.62 4.73
C GLU A 119 -20.57 -0.42 4.99
N LYS A 120 -20.45 -1.20 6.08
CA LYS A 120 -21.49 -2.14 6.51
C LYS A 120 -22.79 -1.43 6.82
N SER A 121 -22.78 -0.31 7.56
CA SER A 121 -23.99 0.44 7.87
C SER A 121 -24.64 1.01 6.62
N ALA A 122 -23.86 1.60 5.71
CA ALA A 122 -24.38 2.09 4.42
C ALA A 122 -25.02 0.97 3.59
N ARG A 123 -24.37 -0.20 3.50
CA ARG A 123 -24.93 -1.38 2.81
C ARG A 123 -26.22 -1.88 3.47
N MET A 124 -26.32 -1.82 4.80
CA MET A 124 -27.52 -2.22 5.54
C MET A 124 -28.65 -1.22 5.36
N ASP A 125 -28.36 0.08 5.33
CA ASP A 125 -29.33 1.13 5.04
C ASP A 125 -29.88 1.03 3.62
N ASP A 126 -29.02 0.81 2.62
CA ASP A 126 -29.44 0.60 1.23
C ASP A 126 -30.32 -0.65 1.07
N LYS A 127 -29.96 -1.74 1.75
CA LYS A 127 -30.82 -2.94 1.81
C LYS A 127 -32.14 -2.66 2.51
N GLY A 128 -32.13 -1.88 3.60
CA GLY A 128 -33.32 -1.46 4.32
C GLY A 128 -34.25 -0.62 3.43
N ARG A 129 -33.71 0.35 2.69
CA ARG A 129 -34.45 1.18 1.72
C ARG A 129 -35.06 0.33 0.61
N LYS A 130 -34.30 -0.59 0.00
CA LYS A 130 -34.79 -1.52 -1.02
C LYS A 130 -35.89 -2.45 -0.50
N ARG A 131 -35.75 -2.95 0.74
CA ARG A 131 -36.78 -3.78 1.38
C ARG A 131 -38.05 -2.99 1.65
N ARG A 132 -37.95 -1.74 2.12
CA ARG A 132 -39.13 -0.86 2.30
C ARG A 132 -39.83 -0.58 0.97
N SER A 133 -39.08 -0.23 -0.08
CA SER A 133 -39.68 -0.01 -1.41
C SER A 133 -40.30 -1.27 -2.00
N GLN A 134 -39.71 -2.46 -1.76
CA GLN A 134 -40.31 -3.73 -2.16
C GLN A 134 -41.53 -4.09 -1.30
N ALA A 135 -41.50 -3.84 0.01
CA ALA A 135 -42.65 -4.08 0.89
C ALA A 135 -43.84 -3.19 0.49
N GLU A 136 -43.59 -1.94 0.12
CA GLU A 136 -44.61 -1.00 -0.38
C GLU A 136 -45.16 -1.40 -1.76
N GLN A 137 -44.33 -2.06 -2.60
CA GLN A 137 -44.79 -2.72 -3.83
C GLN A 137 -45.48 -4.07 -3.59
N VAL A 138 -45.23 -4.74 -2.47
CA VAL A 138 -45.87 -6.02 -2.10
C VAL A 138 -47.22 -5.77 -1.45
N ASP A 139 -47.40 -4.68 -0.69
CA ASP A 139 -48.69 -4.32 -0.07
C ASP A 139 -49.75 -3.93 -1.13
N THR A 140 -49.32 -3.44 -2.30
CA THR A 140 -50.19 -3.22 -3.47
C THR A 140 -50.37 -4.47 -4.33
N LYS A 141 -49.55 -5.51 -4.12
CA LYS A 141 -49.66 -6.79 -4.81
C LYS A 141 -50.47 -7.72 -3.93
N LEU A 142 -51.81 -7.63 -4.04
CA LEU A 142 -52.71 -8.69 -3.60
C LEU A 142 -52.06 -10.04 -3.93
N TRP A 143 -52.00 -10.93 -2.94
CA TRP A 143 -51.47 -12.29 -3.04
C TRP A 143 -51.99 -12.96 -4.33
N GLU A 144 -51.25 -12.82 -5.42
CA GLU A 144 -51.61 -13.43 -6.69
C GLU A 144 -51.14 -14.87 -6.59
N PHE A 145 -52.04 -15.72 -6.10
CA PHE A 145 -51.83 -17.15 -5.95
C PHE A 145 -51.35 -17.70 -7.28
N THR A 146 -50.05 -17.97 -7.38
CA THR A 146 -49.46 -18.51 -8.59
C THR A 146 -49.79 -19.99 -8.61
N GLN A 147 -50.96 -20.32 -9.14
CA GLN A 147 -51.39 -21.69 -9.33
C GLN A 147 -50.34 -22.42 -10.18
N HIS A 148 -49.85 -23.55 -9.69
CA HIS A 148 -48.95 -24.40 -10.47
C HIS A 148 -49.68 -24.84 -11.74
N GLN A 149 -49.04 -24.62 -12.89
CA GLN A 149 -49.59 -25.08 -14.17
C GLN A 149 -49.86 -26.58 -14.08
N THR A 150 -51.06 -27.00 -14.46
CA THR A 150 -51.42 -28.42 -14.50
C THR A 150 -50.57 -29.15 -15.54
N GLU A 151 -50.40 -30.46 -15.37
CA GLU A 151 -49.60 -31.30 -16.28
C GLU A 151 -50.00 -31.09 -17.76
N GLU A 152 -51.30 -30.89 -18.00
CA GLU A 152 -51.85 -30.60 -19.33
C GLU A 152 -51.39 -29.26 -19.91
N GLU A 153 -51.30 -28.21 -19.10
CA GLU A 153 -50.81 -26.90 -19.54
C GLU A 153 -49.32 -26.94 -19.87
N ILE A 154 -48.54 -27.67 -19.07
CA ILE A 154 -47.11 -27.90 -19.33
C ILE A 154 -46.92 -28.63 -20.66
N GLN A 155 -47.72 -29.68 -20.92
CA GLN A 155 -47.67 -30.41 -22.19
C GLN A 155 -48.11 -29.54 -23.37
N LYS A 156 -49.19 -28.75 -23.25
CA LYS A 156 -49.63 -27.81 -24.30
C LYS A 156 -48.57 -26.75 -24.60
N LYS A 157 -47.87 -26.24 -23.59
CA LYS A 157 -46.81 -25.24 -23.76
C LYS A 157 -45.57 -25.82 -24.43
N LYS A 158 -45.15 -27.04 -24.02
CA LYS A 158 -44.07 -27.79 -24.69
C LYS A 158 -44.42 -28.10 -26.15
N LYS A 159 -45.67 -28.49 -26.43
CA LYS A 159 -46.15 -28.74 -27.79
C LYS A 159 -46.14 -27.47 -28.63
N LYS A 160 -46.67 -26.36 -28.13
CA LYS A 160 -46.60 -25.04 -28.82
C LYS A 160 -45.16 -24.59 -29.10
N GLN A 161 -44.24 -24.76 -28.15
CA GLN A 161 -42.82 -24.46 -28.40
C GLN A 161 -42.25 -25.35 -29.51
N LYS A 162 -42.51 -26.66 -29.45
CA LYS A 162 -42.09 -27.60 -30.49
C LYS A 162 -42.68 -27.24 -31.85
N ASP A 163 -43.95 -26.88 -31.91
CA ASP A 163 -44.65 -26.47 -33.13
C ASP A 163 -44.04 -25.17 -33.69
N SER A 164 -43.74 -24.19 -32.85
CA SER A 164 -43.08 -22.93 -33.27
C SER A 164 -41.67 -23.15 -33.82
N ILE A 165 -40.92 -24.07 -33.22
CA ILE A 165 -39.58 -24.45 -33.71
C ILE A 165 -39.70 -25.17 -35.05
N THR A 166 -40.71 -26.02 -35.19
CA THR A 166 -40.98 -26.76 -36.43
C THR A 166 -41.39 -25.81 -37.56
N GLN A 167 -42.25 -24.83 -37.29
CA GLN A 167 -42.63 -23.78 -38.24
C GLN A 167 -41.42 -22.94 -38.68
N LYS A 168 -40.59 -22.48 -37.74
CA LYS A 168 -39.34 -21.75 -38.07
C LYS A 168 -38.39 -22.58 -38.94
N ASN A 169 -38.29 -23.88 -38.68
CA ASN A 169 -37.47 -24.78 -39.48
C ASN A 169 -38.05 -24.99 -40.90
N GLN A 170 -39.38 -25.08 -41.02
CA GLN A 170 -40.08 -25.17 -42.31
C GLN A 170 -39.95 -23.88 -43.11
N GLU A 171 -40.14 -22.71 -42.50
CA GLU A 171 -39.93 -21.40 -43.13
C GLU A 171 -38.48 -21.25 -43.61
N LYS A 172 -37.51 -21.67 -42.80
CA LYS A 172 -36.09 -21.66 -43.18
C LYS A 172 -35.83 -22.60 -44.37
N ALA A 173 -36.42 -23.79 -44.38
CA ALA A 173 -36.31 -24.73 -45.51
C ALA A 173 -36.97 -24.19 -46.78
N GLN A 174 -38.15 -23.57 -46.68
CA GLN A 174 -38.84 -22.93 -47.80
C GLN A 174 -38.03 -21.74 -48.36
N LEU A 175 -37.42 -20.93 -47.49
CA LEU A 175 -36.54 -19.84 -47.90
C LEU A 175 -35.30 -20.35 -48.65
N ILE A 176 -34.70 -21.45 -48.19
CA ILE A 176 -33.58 -22.11 -48.88
C ILE A 176 -34.04 -22.65 -50.24
N GLN A 177 -35.23 -23.27 -50.32
CA GLN A 177 -35.80 -23.77 -51.57
C GLN A 177 -36.04 -22.62 -52.57
N GLN A 178 -36.66 -21.52 -52.16
CA GLN A 178 -36.91 -20.35 -53.02
C GLN A 178 -35.61 -19.73 -53.54
N LYS A 179 -34.60 -19.57 -52.67
CA LYS A 179 -33.27 -19.09 -53.06
C LYS A 179 -32.55 -20.03 -54.04
N SER A 180 -32.81 -21.34 -53.95
CA SER A 180 -32.26 -22.30 -54.92
C SER A 180 -32.97 -22.19 -56.27
N GLN A 181 -34.31 -22.06 -56.27
CA GLN A 181 -35.12 -21.94 -57.50
C GLN A 181 -34.83 -20.66 -58.29
N SER A 182 -34.52 -19.54 -57.63
CA SER A 182 -34.13 -18.30 -58.33
C SER A 182 -32.85 -18.46 -59.15
N ASN A 183 -31.99 -19.43 -58.80
CA ASN A 183 -30.78 -19.74 -59.56
C ASN A 183 -31.01 -20.83 -60.63
N VAL A 184 -32.08 -21.63 -60.54
CA VAL A 184 -32.37 -22.70 -61.53
C VAL A 184 -32.74 -22.13 -62.89
N SER A 185 -33.48 -21.02 -62.98
CA SER A 185 -33.82 -20.40 -64.27
C SER A 185 -32.61 -19.79 -64.99
N LEU A 186 -31.67 -19.24 -64.22
CA LEU A 186 -30.36 -18.78 -64.70
C LEU A 186 -29.49 -19.97 -65.15
N LEU A 187 -29.41 -21.03 -64.34
CA LEU A 187 -28.65 -22.23 -64.67
C LEU A 187 -29.22 -22.96 -65.90
N CYS A 188 -30.55 -23.08 -66.05
CA CYS A 188 -31.16 -23.59 -67.27
C CYS A 188 -30.75 -22.73 -68.48
N LYS A 189 -30.85 -21.40 -68.43
CA LYS A 189 -30.40 -20.54 -69.54
C LYS A 189 -28.92 -20.70 -69.92
N ILE A 190 -28.05 -20.89 -68.92
CA ILE A 190 -26.60 -21.03 -69.13
C ILE A 190 -26.26 -22.42 -69.71
N PHE A 191 -26.93 -23.48 -69.27
CA PHE A 191 -26.58 -24.86 -69.65
C PHE A 191 -27.45 -25.46 -70.77
N SER A 192 -28.62 -24.90 -71.08
CA SER A 192 -29.46 -25.37 -72.20
C SER A 192 -29.26 -24.58 -73.50
N SER A 193 -28.37 -23.57 -73.53
CA SER A 193 -28.11 -22.74 -74.72
C SER A 193 -27.06 -23.32 -75.68
N ASN A 194 -26.47 -24.49 -75.36
CA ASN A 194 -25.46 -25.16 -76.21
C ASN A 194 -25.92 -26.52 -76.76
N GLN A 195 -27.22 -26.73 -76.97
CA GLN A 195 -27.72 -27.84 -77.80
C GLN A 195 -28.48 -27.29 -79.02
N SER A 196 -27.75 -26.63 -79.91
CA SER A 196 -28.16 -26.45 -81.31
C SER A 196 -26.96 -26.09 -82.18
N GLN A 197 -26.16 -27.09 -82.53
CA GLN A 197 -25.47 -27.26 -83.83
C GLN A 197 -24.72 -28.59 -83.83
#